data_AF-A0A7Y3KP55-F1
#
_entry.id   AF-A0A7Y3KP55-F1
#
_cell.length_a   1.000
_cell.length_b   1.000
_cell.length_c   1.000
_cell.angle_alpha   90.00
_cell.angle_beta   90.00
_cell.angle_gamma   90.00
#
_symmetry.space_group_name_H-M   'P 1'
#
loop_
_entity.id
_entity.type
_entity.pdbx_description
1 polymer ?
#
loop_
_entity_poly.entity_id
_entity_poly.type
_entity_poly.pdbx_seq_one_letter_code
_entity_poly.pdbx_strand_id
1 'polypeptide(L)'
;MRPYSYVSVALLALSCALAGCARQREPAAAGAVRSPAALATIAPLQSCETRELRYDGSEVVLVANVDRTLASLTVLASRSEAARKRATAEIEAQLGTPHVDTRIEQRPWKDGLVELTDPCGRLVTPTPEPT
;
A
#
# COMPACT_ATOMS: atom_id res chain seq x y z
N MET A 1 -64.69 5.20 -18.92
CA MET A 1 -64.44 5.61 -17.53
C MET A 1 -63.09 4.99 -17.12
N ARG A 2 -61.98 5.65 -16.84
CA ARG A 2 -61.57 7.04 -16.58
C ARG A 2 -60.23 7.28 -17.32
N PRO A 3 -60.02 8.41 -18.00
CA PRO A 3 -58.71 8.77 -18.58
C PRO A 3 -57.83 9.44 -17.51
N TYR A 4 -56.62 8.93 -17.29
CA TYR A 4 -55.61 9.60 -16.49
C TYR A 4 -54.60 10.29 -17.40
N SER A 5 -54.52 11.61 -17.21
CA SER A 5 -53.83 12.62 -18.00
C SER A 5 -52.30 12.48 -17.98
N TYR A 6 -51.69 12.26 -19.14
CA TYR A 6 -50.26 12.45 -19.39
C TYR A 6 -49.96 13.87 -19.91
N VAL A 7 -50.37 14.91 -19.17
CA VAL A 7 -50.14 16.30 -19.56
C VAL A 7 -49.59 17.08 -18.37
N SER A 8 -48.30 16.91 -18.06
CA SER A 8 -47.60 17.76 -17.08
C SER A 8 -46.06 17.80 -17.22
N VAL A 9 -45.44 17.16 -18.21
CA VAL A 9 -43.96 17.13 -18.32
C VAL A 9 -43.40 18.05 -19.42
N ALA A 10 -44.25 18.64 -20.26
CA ALA A 10 -43.80 19.43 -21.42
C ALA A 10 -43.56 20.94 -21.16
N LEU A 11 -43.68 21.44 -19.93
CA LEU A 11 -43.60 22.88 -19.63
C LEU A 11 -42.39 23.33 -18.80
N LEU A 12 -41.44 22.43 -18.51
CA LEU A 12 -40.19 22.76 -17.81
C LEU A 12 -38.94 22.81 -18.71
N ALA A 13 -39.08 22.48 -20.00
CA ALA A 13 -37.95 22.48 -20.95
C ALA A 13 -37.80 23.79 -21.76
N LEU A 14 -38.68 24.78 -21.57
CA LEU A 14 -38.68 26.01 -22.39
C LEU A 14 -38.14 27.27 -21.67
N SER A 15 -37.81 27.20 -20.39
CA SER A 15 -37.36 28.36 -19.61
C SER A 15 -35.83 28.56 -19.57
N CYS A 16 -35.02 27.63 -20.09
CA CYS A 16 -33.56 27.77 -20.14
C CYS A 16 -33.01 28.36 -21.45
N ALA A 17 -33.83 28.60 -22.46
CA ALA A 17 -33.35 28.99 -23.79
C ALA A 17 -33.41 30.49 -24.10
N LEU A 18 -33.99 31.33 -23.24
CA LEU A 18 -34.28 32.74 -23.57
C LEU A 18 -33.80 33.79 -22.54
N ALA A 19 -33.05 33.40 -21.51
CA ALA A 19 -32.42 34.34 -20.58
C ALA A 19 -30.90 34.36 -20.76
N GLY A 20 -30.47 34.95 -21.87
CA GLY A 20 -29.33 35.86 -21.87
C GLY A 20 -27.96 35.28 -21.53
N CYS A 21 -27.19 35.00 -22.59
CA CYS A 21 -25.74 35.12 -22.61
C CYS A 21 -25.28 36.44 -21.96
N ALA A 22 -24.85 36.39 -20.71
CA ALA A 22 -24.03 37.41 -20.08
C ALA A 22 -22.69 36.78 -19.69
N ARG A 23 -21.78 36.79 -20.66
CA ARG A 23 -20.33 36.86 -20.53
C ARG A 23 -19.84 37.00 -19.07
N GLN A 24 -19.54 35.88 -18.40
CA GLN A 24 -18.79 35.88 -17.14
C GLN A 24 -17.54 35.03 -17.33
N ARG A 25 -16.43 35.75 -17.46
CA ARG A 25 -15.04 35.37 -17.21
C ARG A 25 -14.88 34.04 -16.48
N GLU A 26 -13.98 33.20 -17.01
CA GLU A 26 -13.20 32.26 -16.21
C GLU A 26 -12.79 32.90 -14.89
N PRO A 27 -12.92 32.13 -13.81
CA PRO A 27 -11.71 31.71 -13.15
C PRO A 27 -11.55 30.22 -13.38
N ALA A 28 -10.33 29.85 -13.75
CA ALA A 28 -9.81 28.52 -13.57
C ALA A 28 -10.21 28.02 -12.17
N ALA A 29 -11.20 27.14 -12.11
CA ALA A 29 -11.45 26.32 -10.94
C ALA A 29 -10.30 25.32 -10.90
N ALA A 30 -9.19 25.81 -10.33
CA ALA A 30 -8.04 25.05 -9.90
C ALA A 30 -8.54 23.73 -9.30
N GLY A 31 -7.90 22.66 -9.74
CA GLY A 31 -8.32 21.30 -9.47
C GLY A 31 -8.74 21.12 -8.01
N ALA A 32 -9.90 20.51 -7.84
CA ALA A 32 -10.08 19.59 -6.74
C ALA A 32 -9.15 18.39 -7.01
N VAL A 33 -7.84 18.62 -6.93
CA VAL A 33 -6.88 17.61 -6.53
C VAL A 33 -7.42 17.19 -5.17
N ARG A 34 -8.18 16.09 -5.15
CA ARG A 34 -8.38 15.36 -3.90
C ARG A 34 -6.96 15.12 -3.41
N SER A 35 -6.54 15.89 -2.40
CA SER A 35 -5.29 15.64 -1.72
C SER A 35 -5.24 14.14 -1.49
N PRO A 36 -4.19 13.43 -1.92
CA PRO A 36 -4.06 12.03 -1.57
C PRO A 36 -4.25 11.98 -0.06
N ALA A 37 -5.27 11.23 0.40
CA ALA A 37 -5.53 11.09 1.81
C ALA A 37 -4.19 10.76 2.47
N ALA A 38 -3.77 11.56 3.45
CA ALA A 38 -2.50 11.37 4.13
C ALA A 38 -2.43 9.89 4.52
N LEU A 39 -1.46 9.19 3.93
CA LEU A 39 -1.43 7.75 4.03
C LEU A 39 -1.19 7.37 5.50
N ALA A 40 -1.88 6.32 5.95
CA ALA A 40 -1.81 5.90 7.34
C ALA A 40 -0.35 5.59 7.70
N THR A 41 0.17 6.26 8.73
CA THR A 41 1.51 6.00 9.26
C THR A 41 1.61 4.56 9.74
N ILE A 42 2.64 3.85 9.30
CA ILE A 42 2.84 2.44 9.68
C ILE A 42 3.40 2.40 11.10
N ALA A 43 2.73 1.66 11.99
CA ALA A 43 3.22 1.48 13.35
C ALA A 43 4.60 0.80 13.36
N PRO A 44 5.49 1.10 14.32
CA PRO A 44 6.81 0.50 14.40
C PRO A 44 6.77 -1.04 14.37
N LEU A 45 7.76 -1.64 13.72
CA LEU A 45 7.92 -3.09 13.67
C LEU A 45 8.41 -3.62 15.02
N GLN A 46 7.96 -4.82 15.38
CA GLN A 46 8.49 -5.57 16.52
C GLN A 46 9.64 -6.49 16.06
N SER A 47 10.43 -6.95 17.03
CA SER A 47 11.58 -7.82 16.75
C SER A 47 11.11 -9.12 16.10
N CYS A 48 11.67 -9.45 14.93
CA CYS A 48 11.37 -10.67 14.17
C CYS A 48 9.89 -10.85 13.80
N GLU A 49 9.14 -9.75 13.69
CA GLU A 49 7.73 -9.76 13.34
C GLU A 49 7.52 -10.02 11.84
N THR A 50 6.48 -10.78 11.52
CA THR A 50 5.85 -10.80 10.19
C THR A 50 4.51 -10.09 10.28
N ARG A 51 4.31 -9.02 9.51
CA ARG A 51 3.08 -8.22 9.52
C ARG A 51 2.47 -8.13 8.13
N GLU A 52 1.18 -8.41 8.05
CA GLU A 52 0.38 -8.20 6.86
C GLU A 52 -0.31 -6.84 6.92
N LEU A 53 -0.26 -6.10 5.82
CA LEU A 53 -0.89 -4.79 5.72
C LEU A 53 -1.55 -4.59 4.37
N ARG A 54 -2.62 -3.80 4.37
CA ARG A 54 -3.29 -3.34 3.16
C ARG A 54 -2.99 -1.87 2.94
N TYR A 55 -2.39 -1.56 1.81
CA TYR A 55 -1.90 -0.22 1.50
C TYR A 55 -2.17 0.17 0.05
N ASP A 56 -2.88 1.27 -0.16
CA ASP A 56 -3.30 1.74 -1.49
C ASP A 56 -3.96 0.65 -2.38
N GLY A 57 -4.70 -0.28 -1.76
CA GLY A 57 -5.29 -1.42 -2.46
C GLY A 57 -4.30 -2.51 -2.88
N SER A 58 -3.12 -2.52 -2.26
CA SER A 58 -2.13 -3.60 -2.34
C SER A 58 -2.06 -4.36 -1.02
N GLU A 59 -1.91 -5.68 -1.09
CA GLU A 59 -1.65 -6.53 0.06
C GLU A 59 -0.15 -6.76 0.15
N VAL A 60 0.44 -6.38 1.28
CA VAL A 60 1.88 -6.39 1.50
C VAL A 60 2.20 -7.16 2.77
N VAL A 61 3.24 -7.98 2.70
CA VAL A 61 3.84 -8.66 3.85
C VAL A 61 5.18 -8.00 4.13
N LEU A 62 5.35 -7.57 5.37
CA LEU A 62 6.60 -7.06 5.90
C LEU A 62 7.19 -8.10 6.85
N VAL A 63 8.50 -8.27 6.79
CA VAL A 63 9.26 -9.04 7.76
C VAL A 63 10.27 -8.11 8.41
N ALA A 64 10.37 -8.16 9.73
CA ALA A 64 11.29 -7.36 10.50
C ALA A 64 12.55 -8.15 10.89
N ASN A 65 13.66 -7.45 11.07
CA ASN A 65 14.87 -7.96 11.69
C ASN A 65 14.73 -7.97 13.22
N VAL A 66 15.73 -8.52 13.90
CA VAL A 66 15.82 -8.52 15.37
C VAL A 66 15.86 -7.09 15.94
N ASP A 67 16.49 -6.16 15.22
CA ASP A 67 16.65 -4.74 15.58
C ASP A 67 15.46 -3.86 15.17
N ARG A 68 14.36 -4.46 14.72
CA ARG A 68 13.11 -3.79 14.29
C ARG A 68 13.22 -3.01 12.98
N THR A 69 14.30 -3.19 12.22
CA THR A 69 14.39 -2.68 10.85
C THR A 69 13.68 -3.60 9.86
N LEU A 70 13.39 -3.11 8.66
CA LEU A 70 12.70 -3.87 7.63
C LEU A 70 13.65 -4.90 6.98
N ALA A 71 13.37 -6.18 7.17
CA ALA A 71 14.12 -7.29 6.56
C ALA A 71 13.69 -7.57 5.13
N SER A 72 12.37 -7.65 4.91
CA SER A 72 11.81 -7.89 3.58
C SER A 72 10.45 -7.23 3.42
N LEU A 73 10.14 -6.87 2.18
CA LEU A 73 8.86 -6.33 1.75
C LEU A 73 8.41 -7.11 0.53
N THR A 74 7.27 -7.78 0.63
CA THR A 74 6.68 -8.55 -0.47
C THR A 74 5.26 -8.09 -0.74
N VAL A 75 5.00 -7.62 -1.96
CA VAL A 75 3.63 -7.28 -2.39
C VAL A 75 2.98 -8.52 -3.00
N LEU A 76 2.06 -9.13 -2.24
CA LEU A 76 1.34 -10.35 -2.63
C LEU A 76 0.34 -10.07 -3.75
N ALA A 77 -0.47 -9.03 -3.59
CA ALA A 77 -1.50 -8.64 -4.54
C ALA A 77 -1.53 -7.12 -4.68
N SER A 78 -1.85 -6.65 -5.89
CA SER A 78 -2.05 -5.22 -6.14
C SER A 78 -2.98 -5.03 -7.32
N ARG A 79 -3.81 -3.99 -7.25
CA ARG A 79 -4.74 -3.60 -8.33
C ARG A 79 -4.06 -3.05 -9.58
N SER A 80 -2.83 -2.57 -9.48
CA SER A 80 -2.05 -2.06 -10.62
C SER A 80 -0.55 -1.98 -10.29
N GLU A 81 0.30 -1.96 -11.32
CA GLU A 81 1.74 -1.77 -11.15
C GLU A 81 2.06 -0.40 -10.50
N ALA A 82 1.30 0.63 -10.84
CA ALA A 82 1.44 1.95 -10.23
C ALA A 82 1.10 1.93 -8.72
N ALA A 83 0.08 1.16 -8.32
CA ALA A 83 -0.26 1.00 -6.89
C ALA A 83 0.83 0.19 -6.16
N ARG A 84 1.36 -0.87 -6.78
CA ARG A 84 2.51 -1.62 -6.24
C ARG A 84 3.73 -0.72 -6.00
N LYS A 85 4.16 0.05 -7.02
CA LYS A 85 5.31 0.95 -6.92
C LYS A 85 5.12 2.02 -5.83
N ARG A 86 3.94 2.62 -5.76
CA ARG A 86 3.62 3.61 -4.72
C ARG A 86 3.62 3.00 -3.33
N ALA A 87 3.02 1.82 -3.16
CA ALA A 87 3.02 1.12 -1.88
C ALA A 87 4.44 0.78 -1.43
N THR A 88 5.28 0.22 -2.31
CA THR A 88 6.68 -0.07 -1.99
C THR A 88 7.46 1.19 -1.62
N ALA A 89 7.46 2.21 -2.48
CA ALA A 89 8.23 3.44 -2.26
C ALA A 89 7.85 4.14 -0.95
N GLU A 90 6.56 4.12 -0.60
CA GLU A 90 6.06 4.77 0.60
C GLU A 90 6.35 3.98 1.88
N ILE A 91 6.23 2.64 1.83
CA ILE A 91 6.64 1.80 2.97
C ILE A 91 8.14 1.95 3.21
N GLU A 92 8.94 2.00 2.15
CA GLU A 92 10.38 2.24 2.23
C GLU A 92 10.71 3.64 2.77
N ALA A 93 9.93 4.66 2.39
CA ALA A 93 10.08 6.01 2.92
C ALA A 93 9.82 6.07 4.44
N GLN A 94 8.93 5.23 4.97
CA GLN A 94 8.58 5.22 6.40
C GLN A 94 9.44 4.26 7.25
N LEU A 95 9.78 3.08 6.72
CA LEU A 95 10.45 2.01 7.46
C LEU A 95 11.92 1.80 7.04
N GLY A 96 12.37 2.48 5.99
CA GLY A 96 13.68 2.30 5.37
C GLY A 96 13.67 1.24 4.26
N THR A 97 14.77 1.19 3.51
CA THR A 97 14.98 0.18 2.48
C THR A 97 15.13 -1.21 3.11
N PRO A 98 14.54 -2.28 2.52
CA PRO A 98 14.68 -3.63 3.06
C PRO A 98 16.14 -4.08 3.08
N HIS A 99 16.60 -4.60 4.21
CA HIS A 99 17.91 -5.21 4.36
C HIS A 99 17.81 -6.40 5.31
N VAL A 100 18.17 -7.60 4.85
CA VAL A 100 18.13 -8.80 5.67
C VAL A 100 19.34 -8.83 6.60
N ASP A 101 19.12 -9.11 7.89
CA ASP A 101 20.20 -9.40 8.83
C ASP A 101 20.90 -10.70 8.44
N THR A 102 22.17 -10.60 8.04
CA THR A 102 23.00 -11.73 7.57
C THR A 102 23.89 -12.31 8.66
N ARG A 103 23.81 -11.82 9.90
CA ARG A 103 24.57 -12.39 11.00
C ARG A 103 24.14 -13.83 11.24
N ILE A 104 25.11 -14.68 11.56
CA ILE A 104 24.87 -16.10 11.85
C ILE A 104 25.20 -16.35 13.31
N GLU A 105 24.23 -16.88 14.05
CA GLU A 105 24.40 -17.37 15.40
C GLU A 105 24.64 -18.87 15.39
N GLN A 106 25.55 -19.33 16.25
CA GLN A 106 25.81 -20.75 16.44
C GLN A 106 25.22 -21.18 17.77
N ARG A 107 24.33 -22.17 17.74
CA ARG A 107 23.74 -22.75 18.93
C ARG A 107 24.23 -24.17 19.12
N PRO A 108 24.66 -24.57 20.33
CA PRO A 108 24.97 -25.96 20.61
C PRO A 108 23.76 -26.86 20.30
N TRP A 109 24.01 -27.92 19.55
CA TRP A 109 23.04 -28.95 19.20
C TRP A 109 23.50 -30.32 19.74
N LYS A 110 22.70 -31.36 19.51
CA LYS A 110 23.02 -32.73 19.95
C LYS A 110 24.33 -33.24 19.35
N ASP A 111 24.97 -34.15 20.07
CA ASP A 111 26.15 -34.89 19.61
C ASP A 111 27.37 -34.01 19.27
N GLY A 112 27.48 -32.85 19.92
CA GLY A 112 28.58 -31.90 19.69
C GLY A 112 28.46 -31.09 18.40
N LEU A 113 27.32 -31.19 17.71
CA LEU A 113 27.03 -30.40 16.51
C LEU A 113 26.61 -28.97 16.90
N VAL A 114 26.69 -28.07 15.93
CA VAL A 114 26.16 -26.70 16.05
C VAL A 114 25.06 -26.48 15.03
N GLU A 115 23.99 -25.82 15.47
CA GLU A 115 22.92 -25.33 14.61
C GLU A 115 23.23 -23.88 14.22
N LEU A 116 23.20 -23.60 12.92
CA LEU A 116 23.39 -22.25 12.39
C LEU A 116 22.03 -21.59 12.20
N THR A 117 21.79 -20.51 12.93
CA THR A 117 20.54 -19.74 12.84
C THR A 117 20.83 -18.29 12.51
N ASP A 118 19.84 -17.60 11.96
CA ASP A 118 19.85 -16.15 11.90
C ASP A 118 19.51 -15.57 13.31
N PRO A 119 19.59 -14.25 13.52
CA PRO A 119 19.29 -13.63 14.82
C PRO A 119 17.81 -13.70 15.21
N CYS A 120 16.94 -14.16 14.32
CA CYS A 120 15.54 -14.46 14.58
C CYS A 120 15.30 -15.95 14.88
N GLY A 121 16.36 -16.75 15.00
CA GLY A 121 16.29 -18.19 15.26
C GLY A 121 15.82 -19.03 14.07
N ARG A 122 15.81 -18.46 12.86
CA ARG A 122 15.48 -19.18 11.62
C ARG A 122 16.71 -19.92 11.13
N LEU A 123 16.52 -21.15 10.66
CA LEU A 123 17.61 -21.97 10.13
C LEU A 123 18.25 -21.30 8.92
N VAL A 124 19.57 -21.21 8.92
CA VAL A 124 20.34 -20.75 7.76
C VAL A 124 20.79 -21.99 7.00
N THR A 125 20.33 -22.15 5.77
CA THR A 125 20.91 -23.16 4.88
C THR A 125 22.31 -22.69 4.50
N PRO A 126 23.38 -23.45 4.78
CA PRO A 126 24.71 -23.07 4.33
C PRO A 126 24.71 -22.98 2.80
N THR A 127 25.04 -21.81 2.27
CA THR A 127 25.22 -21.64 0.82
C THR A 127 26.33 -22.58 0.37
N PRO A 128 26.10 -23.48 -0.61
CA PRO A 128 27.15 -24.37 -1.08
C PRO A 128 28.33 -23.54 -1.61
N GLU A 129 29.55 -23.89 -1.22
CA GLU A 129 30.75 -23.25 -1.77
C GLU A 129 30.80 -23.45 -3.30
N PRO A 130 31.19 -22.43 -4.07
CA PRO A 130 31.40 -22.60 -5.49
C PRO A 130 32.61 -23.52 -5.71
N THR A 131 32.36 -24.68 -6.32
CA THR A 131 33.38 -25.62 -6.84
C THR A 131 34.17 -25.05 -8.00
#